data_AF-A0A1M7J7C4-F1
#
_entry.id   AF-A0A1M7J7C4-F1
#
_cell.length_a   1.000
_cell.length_b   1.000
_cell.length_c   1.000
_cell.angle_alpha   90.00
_cell.angle_beta   90.00
_cell.angle_gamma   90.00
#
_symmetry.space_group_name_H-M   'P 1'
#
loop_
_entity.id
_entity.type
_entity.pdbx_description
1 polymer ?
#
loop_
_entity_poly.entity_id
_entity_poly.type
_entity_poly.pdbx_seq_one_letter_code
_entity_poly.pdbx_strand_id
1 'polypeptide(L)' 'MHSKPVRYLVLIDAAGASVARMFDEQLHQLNEIDGGSEEVAVMLRGLAPAHSAADPAWAQALRGHSAAERAAARVYTLDV' A
#
# COMPACT_ATOMS: atom_id res chain seq x y z
N MET A 1 21.82 -3.18 10.74
CA MET A 1 21.05 -3.78 9.63
C MET A 1 20.42 -2.64 8.85
N HIS A 2 20.72 -2.49 7.55
CA HIS A 2 20.02 -1.54 6.70
C HIS A 2 18.69 -2.17 6.28
N SER A 3 17.58 -1.73 6.88
CA SER A 3 16.24 -2.09 6.38
C SER A 3 16.05 -1.44 5.02
N LYS A 4 15.51 -2.18 4.04
CA LYS A 4 15.19 -1.61 2.73
C LYS A 4 14.23 -0.42 2.90
N PRO A 5 14.45 0.70 2.18
CA PRO A 5 13.56 1.84 2.27
C PRO A 5 12.17 1.49 1.74
N VAL A 6 11.15 1.98 2.42
CA VAL A 6 9.76 1.82 1.98
C VAL A 6 9.49 2.86 0.91
N ARG A 7 9.14 2.45 -0.30
CA ARG A 7 8.82 3.36 -1.39
C ARG A 7 7.32 3.57 -1.57
N TYR A 8 6.52 2.55 -1.27
CA TYR A 8 5.08 2.60 -1.48
C TYR A 8 4.30 2.20 -0.23
N LEU A 9 3.18 2.87 0.01
CA LEU A 9 2.16 2.44 0.94
C LEU A 9 0.86 2.22 0.16
N VAL A 10 0.31 1.01 0.22
CA VAL A 10 -0.96 0.66 -0.43
C VAL A 10 -2.01 0.46 0.64
N LEU A 11 -3.04 1.29 0.60
CA LEU A 11 -4.21 1.15 1.45
C LEU A 11 -5.28 0.36 0.70
N ILE A 12 -5.75 -0.73 1.31
CA ILE A 12 -6.74 -1.63 0.73
C ILE A 12 -7.89 -1.78 1.72
N ASP A 13 -9.08 -1.43 1.28
CA ASP A 13 -10.31 -1.61 2.04
C ASP A 13 -10.96 -2.94 1.61
N ALA A 14 -11.02 -3.91 2.52
CA ALA A 14 -11.56 -5.25 2.26
C ALA A 14 -12.48 -5.70 3.39
N ALA A 15 -13.72 -6.06 3.04
CA ALA A 15 -14.71 -6.64 3.97
C ALA A 15 -14.90 -5.89 5.32
N GLY A 16 -14.78 -4.56 5.30
CA GLY A 16 -14.97 -3.71 6.50
C GLY A 16 -13.71 -3.48 7.33
N ALA A 17 -12.57 -4.03 6.92
CA ALA A 17 -11.25 -3.71 7.47
C ALA A 17 -10.41 -2.94 6.43
N SER A 18 -9.56 -2.03 6.90
CA SER A 18 -8.59 -1.32 6.07
C SER A 18 -7.19 -1.79 6.44
N VAL A 19 -6.39 -2.19 5.46
CA VAL A 19 -5.01 -2.61 5.66
C VAL A 19 -4.07 -1.69 4.90
N ALA A 20 -2.98 -1.28 5.56
CA ALA A 20 -1.89 -0.53 4.94
C ALA A 20 -0.70 -1.46 4.74
N ARG A 21 -0.36 -1.75 3.49
CA ARG A 21 0.81 -2.56 3.12
C ARG A 21 1.94 -1.68 2.62
N MET A 22 3.14 -1.91 3.15
CA MET A 22 4.34 -1.16 2.82
C MET A 22 5.23 -1.98 1.90
N PHE A 23 5.74 -1.37 0.83
CA PHE A 23 6.54 -2.03 -0.19
C PHE A 23 7.84 -1.28 -0.50
N ASP A 24 8.87 -2.03 -0.90
CA ASP A 24 10.08 -1.47 -1.51
C ASP A 24 9.86 -1.04 -2.97
N GLU A 25 10.89 -0.49 -3.61
CA GLU A 25 10.86 -0.08 -5.03
C GLU A 25 10.59 -1.25 -6.00
N GLN A 26 10.88 -2.49 -5.59
CA GLN A 26 10.64 -3.70 -6.37
C GLN A 26 9.27 -4.34 -6.05
N LEU A 27 8.40 -3.64 -5.30
CA LEU A 27 7.09 -4.13 -4.87
C LEU A 27 7.16 -5.38 -3.97
N HIS A 28 8.26 -5.57 -3.23
CA HIS A 28 8.29 -6.55 -2.15
C HIS A 28 7.65 -5.96 -0.89
N GLN A 29 6.71 -6.70 -0.32
CA GLN A 29 6.09 -6.32 0.94
C GLN A 29 7.15 -6.34 2.05
N LEU A 30 7.33 -5.19 2.70
CA LEU A 30 8.24 -5.00 3.82
C LEU A 30 7.51 -5.13 5.15
N ASN A 31 6.30 -4.56 5.23
CA ASN A 31 5.50 -4.56 6.45
C ASN A 31 4.00 -4.42 6.13
N GLU A 32 3.16 -4.70 7.13
CA GLU A 32 1.73 -4.48 7.12
C GLU A 32 1.31 -3.87 8.46
N ILE A 33 0.48 -2.83 8.41
CA ILE A 33 -0.10 -2.19 9.60
C ILE A 33 -1.59 -1.95 9.38
N ASP A 34 -2.29 -1.67 10.48
CA ASP A 34 -3.70 -1.32 10.45
C ASP A 34 -3.91 -0.02 9.66
N GLY A 35 -4.76 -0.06 8.63
CA GLY A 35 -4.99 1.06 7.71
C GLY A 35 -5.73 2.23 8.35
N GLY A 36 -6.41 2.01 9.48
CA GLY A 36 -7.10 3.03 10.26
C GLY A 36 -6.23 3.63 11.38
N SER A 37 -4.97 3.21 11.52
CA SER A 37 -4.08 3.70 12.57
C SER A 37 -3.65 5.16 12.36
N GLU A 38 -3.34 5.85 13.47
CA GLU A 38 -2.82 7.22 13.42
C GLU A 38 -1.48 7.31 12.68
N GLU A 39 -0.65 6.25 12.76
CA GLU A 39 0.62 6.14 12.04
C GLU A 39 0.40 6.27 10.53
N VAL A 40 -0.55 5.53 9.96
CA VAL A 40 -0.91 5.64 8.53
C VAL A 40 -1.40 7.06 8.21
N ALA A 41 -2.26 7.64 9.04
CA ALA A 41 -2.76 9.00 8.82
C ALA A 41 -1.64 10.04 8.76
N VAL A 42 -0.60 9.89 9.60
CA VAL A 42 0.60 10.74 9.58
C VAL A 42 1.43 10.49 8.32
N MET A 43 1.68 9.24 7.94
CA MET A 43 2.46 8.88 6.75
C MET A 43 1.83 9.39 5.45
N LEU A 44 0.49 9.42 5.37
CA LEU A 44 -0.25 9.87 4.20
C LEU A 44 -0.41 11.39 4.09
N ARG A 45 0.01 12.13 5.12
CA ARG A 45 -0.26 13.56 5.21
C ARG A 45 0.46 14.33 4.10
N GLY A 46 -0.32 14.97 3.23
CA GLY A 46 0.20 15.75 2.11
C GLY A 46 0.53 14.91 0.87
N LEU A 47 0.29 13.59 0.90
CA LEU A 47 0.44 12.72 -0.26
C LEU A 47 -0.89 12.54 -0.99
N ALA A 48 -0.84 12.51 -2.31
CA ALA A 48 -1.98 12.20 -3.15
C ALA A 48 -1.99 10.69 -3.48
N PRO A 49 -3.15 10.00 -3.34
CA PRO A 49 -3.25 8.61 -3.76
C PRO A 49 -3.27 8.49 -5.28
N ALA A 50 -2.64 7.44 -5.78
CA ALA A 50 -2.81 6.91 -7.13
C ALA A 50 -3.63 5.60 -7.08
N HIS A 51 -4.37 5.28 -8.14
CA HIS A 51 -5.11 4.02 -8.27
C HIS A 51 -4.40 3.05 -9.23
N SER A 52 -3.07 2.95 -9.11
CA SER A 52 -2.24 2.09 -9.97
C SER A 52 -2.19 0.63 -9.53
N ALA A 53 -2.80 0.28 -8.39
CA ALA A 53 -2.82 -1.10 -7.88
C ALA A 53 -3.55 -2.11 -8.79
N ALA A 54 -4.33 -1.62 -9.76
CA ALA A 54 -4.91 -2.44 -10.83
C ALA A 54 -3.88 -2.92 -11.87
N ASP A 55 -2.72 -2.25 -11.97
CA ASP A 55 -1.70 -2.57 -12.96
C ASP A 55 -1.12 -3.98 -12.75
N PRO A 56 -0.70 -4.67 -13.83
CA PRO A 56 -0.14 -6.02 -13.73
C PRO A 56 1.07 -6.15 -12.79
N ALA A 57 1.86 -5.07 -12.64
CA ALA A 57 3.00 -5.03 -11.72
C ALA A 57 2.61 -5.35 -10.28
N TRP A 58 1.40 -4.95 -9.86
CA TRP A 58 0.88 -5.18 -8.51
C TRP A 58 0.23 -6.55 -8.32
N ALA A 59 -0.03 -7.29 -9.40
CA ALA A 59 -0.78 -8.55 -9.32
C ALA A 59 -0.11 -9.59 -8.41
N GLN A 60 1.23 -9.67 -8.46
CA GLN A 60 1.99 -10.58 -7.60
C GLN A 60 2.06 -10.06 -6.15
N ALA A 61 2.33 -8.76 -5.97
CA ALA A 61 2.48 -8.13 -4.66
C ALA A 61 1.17 -8.12 -3.85
N LEU A 62 0.04 -7.97 -4.53
CA LEU A 62 -1.31 -7.93 -3.95
C LEU A 62 -2.08 -9.25 -4.15
N ARG A 63 -1.36 -10.36 -4.37
CA ARG A 63 -1.99 -11.67 -4.51
C ARG A 63 -2.82 -12.00 -3.27
N GLY A 64 -4.05 -12.47 -3.48
CA GLY A 64 -5.03 -12.69 -2.42
C GLY A 64 -6.10 -11.60 -2.35
N HIS A 65 -5.88 -10.44 -2.96
CA HIS A 65 -6.91 -9.45 -3.20
C HIS A 65 -7.54 -9.63 -4.59
N SER A 66 -8.85 -9.43 -4.65
CA SER A 66 -9.63 -9.41 -5.89
C SER A 66 -9.24 -8.25 -6.80
N ALA A 67 -9.60 -8.33 -8.08
CA ALA A 67 -9.37 -7.23 -9.02
C ALA A 67 -10.10 -5.94 -8.59
N ALA A 68 -11.28 -6.07 -7.99
CA ALA A 68 -12.05 -4.92 -7.50
C ALA A 68 -11.37 -4.23 -6.32
N GLU A 69 -10.87 -5.01 -5.34
CA GLU A 69 -10.11 -4.48 -4.20
C GLU A 69 -8.82 -3.79 -4.68
N ARG A 70 -8.12 -4.38 -5.66
CA ARG A 70 -6.93 -3.77 -6.26
C ARG A 70 -7.23 -2.49 -7.02
N ALA A 71 -8.36 -2.41 -7.72
CA ALA A 71 -8.76 -1.20 -8.44
C ALA A 71 -9.19 -0.08 -7.48
N ALA A 72 -9.78 -0.43 -6.33
CA ALA A 72 -10.16 0.52 -5.29
C ALA A 72 -9.00 0.92 -4.37
N ALA A 73 -7.90 0.15 -4.38
CA ALA A 73 -6.75 0.41 -3.52
C ALA A 73 -6.07 1.74 -3.87
N ARG A 74 -5.65 2.43 -2.81
CA ARG A 74 -4.96 3.72 -2.88
C ARG A 74 -3.46 3.50 -2.68
N VAL A 75 -2.68 3.80 -3.71
CA VAL A 75 -1.22 3.69 -3.72
C VAL A 75 -0.62 5.06 -3.45
N TYR A 76 0.19 5.16 -2.40
CA TYR A 76 0.92 6.36 -2.04
C TYR A 76 2.41 6.12 -2.25
N THR A 77 3.10 7.07 -2.89
CA THR A 77 4.55 7.04 -3.00
C THR A 77 5.13 7.85 -1.86
N LEU A 78 6.03 7.25 -1.08
CA LEU A 78 6.68 7.91 0.04
C LEU A 78 8.01 8.53 -0.44
N ASP A 79 8.16 9.83 -0.21
CA ASP A 79 9.42 10.57 -0.35
C ASP A 79 10.28 10.33 0.90
N VAL A 80 10.77 9.10 1.08
CA VAL A 80 11.77 8.74 2.09
C VAL A 80 13.09 8.36 1.44
#